data_AF-D9QAT9-F1
#
_entry.id   AF-D9QAT9-F1
#
_cell.length_a   1.000
_cell.length_b   1.000
_cell.length_c   1.000
_cell.angle_alpha   90.00
_cell.angle_beta   90.00
_cell.angle_gamma   90.00
#
_symmetry.space_group_name_H-M   'P 1'
#
loop_
_entity.id
_entity.type
_entity.pdbx_description
1 polymer ?
#
loop_
_entity_poly.entity_id
_entity_poly.type
_entity_poly.pdbx_seq_one_letter_code
_entity_poly.pdbx_strand_id
1 'polypeptide(L)'
;MPFSSQQSSQTQLSYQQQAQQLLGKVQPIQSPELRAVTLATLNGSATINGISGFSSTPLDSEIITAVRAWSDLVMVTSATVKAESYGAVSLSSEAQLERKTRGQDPLPTLGIVSHSLDFPDDSIVFEPSTRDFLLVITEKVDKHDAQRAHRYRQLLDAGVSILSVSDLSTPSGLQSALTSLRKSGFARISCEGGPSLYRKLLEAQLIDILHLTIAPVIALPVETPSFGANPVTDTDLYHFAVEETLTATDGSVFLRLKTNTHSES
;
A
#
# COMPACT_ATOMS: atom_id res chain seq x y z
N MET A 1 -40.73 -7.28 -24.27
CA MET A 1 -40.14 -8.51 -23.70
C MET A 1 -39.41 -8.08 -22.42
N PRO A 2 -39.96 -8.29 -21.21
CA PRO A 2 -39.18 -8.07 -20.01
C PRO A 2 -38.26 -9.29 -19.82
N PHE A 3 -36.96 -9.05 -19.69
CA PHE A 3 -36.02 -10.05 -19.23
C PHE A 3 -36.38 -10.39 -17.77
N SER A 4 -37.01 -11.55 -17.57
CA SER A 4 -37.15 -12.14 -16.24
C SER A 4 -35.80 -12.75 -15.89
N SER A 5 -34.95 -11.99 -15.20
CA SER A 5 -33.78 -12.56 -14.53
C SER A 5 -34.26 -13.23 -13.25
N GLN A 6 -34.41 -14.55 -13.30
CA GLN A 6 -34.41 -15.37 -12.09
C GLN A 6 -33.03 -15.20 -11.42
N GLN A 7 -32.92 -14.23 -10.51
CA GLN A 7 -31.81 -14.21 -9.56
C GLN A 7 -32.05 -15.35 -8.58
N SER A 8 -31.39 -16.47 -8.86
CA SER A 8 -31.10 -17.50 -7.88
C SER A 8 -30.56 -16.81 -6.61
N SER A 9 -31.25 -17.02 -5.49
CA SER A 9 -30.87 -16.60 -4.15
C SER A 9 -29.60 -17.34 -3.69
N GLN A 10 -28.47 -17.01 -4.32
CA GLN A 10 -27.16 -17.26 -3.75
C GLN A 10 -27.00 -16.29 -2.58
N THR A 11 -26.76 -16.82 -1.39
CA THR A 11 -26.44 -16.01 -0.22
C THR A 11 -25.22 -15.17 -0.55
N GLN A 12 -25.39 -13.86 -0.69
CA GLN A 12 -24.29 -12.95 -0.97
C GLN A 12 -23.31 -13.00 0.20
N LEU A 13 -22.04 -13.28 -0.09
CA LEU A 13 -20.97 -13.31 0.90
C LEU A 13 -20.91 -11.96 1.65
N SER A 14 -20.56 -11.99 2.93
CA SER A 14 -20.29 -10.75 3.67
C SER A 14 -19.06 -10.04 3.11
N TYR A 15 -18.92 -8.73 3.32
CA TYR A 15 -17.73 -8.01 2.86
C TYR A 15 -16.43 -8.58 3.43
N GLN A 16 -16.45 -9.10 4.67
CA GLN A 16 -15.31 -9.82 5.25
C GLN A 16 -14.96 -11.09 4.47
N GLN A 17 -15.96 -11.90 4.11
CA GLN A 17 -15.73 -13.11 3.31
C GLN A 17 -15.22 -12.77 1.91
N GLN A 18 -15.77 -11.72 1.30
CA GLN A 18 -15.30 -11.20 0.01
C GLN A 18 -13.87 -10.67 0.08
N ALA A 19 -13.52 -9.95 1.15
CA ALA A 19 -12.15 -9.47 1.39
C ALA A 19 -11.18 -10.63 1.61
N GLN A 20 -11.57 -11.70 2.30
CA GLN A 20 -10.74 -12.91 2.42
C GLN A 20 -10.56 -13.64 1.10
N GLN A 21 -11.61 -13.72 0.27
CA GLN A 21 -11.50 -14.23 -1.09
C GLN A 21 -10.51 -13.40 -1.92
N LEU A 22 -10.65 -12.06 -1.86
CA LEU A 22 -9.78 -11.12 -2.56
C LEU A 22 -8.38 -11.03 -1.96
N LEU A 23 -8.16 -11.38 -0.69
CA LEU A 23 -6.83 -11.57 -0.10
C LEU A 23 -6.15 -12.79 -0.75
N GLY A 24 -6.94 -13.81 -1.10
CA GLY A 24 -6.49 -15.00 -1.80
C GLY A 24 -5.55 -15.87 -0.97
N LYS A 25 -4.83 -16.77 -1.65
CA LYS A 25 -3.88 -17.66 -0.98
C LYS A 25 -2.75 -16.86 -0.33
N VAL A 26 -2.50 -17.13 0.95
CA VAL A 26 -1.42 -16.53 1.73
C VAL A 26 -0.26 -17.51 1.85
N GLN A 27 0.95 -17.05 1.52
CA GLN A 27 2.19 -17.83 1.71
C GLN A 27 2.55 -17.97 3.19
N PRO A 28 3.46 -18.85 3.63
CA PRO A 28 3.98 -18.86 5.00
C PRO A 28 4.50 -17.49 5.47
N ILE A 29 4.56 -17.24 6.78
CA ILE A 29 4.84 -15.91 7.35
C ILE A 29 6.23 -15.38 6.96
N GLN A 30 7.22 -16.26 6.91
CA GLN A 30 8.59 -15.90 6.56
C GLN A 30 8.84 -15.84 5.06
N SER A 31 7.85 -16.15 4.23
CA SER A 31 7.96 -16.05 2.77
C SER A 31 7.85 -14.58 2.37
N PRO A 32 8.91 -13.99 1.77
CA PRO A 32 8.86 -12.59 1.36
C PRO A 32 7.81 -12.38 0.28
N GLU A 33 6.94 -11.40 0.47
CA GLU A 33 5.91 -11.02 -0.51
C GLU A 33 5.56 -9.53 -0.30
N LEU A 34 5.43 -8.77 -1.40
CA LEU A 34 4.99 -7.38 -1.40
C LEU A 34 3.66 -7.25 -2.14
N ARG A 35 2.67 -6.69 -1.47
CA ARG A 35 1.33 -6.46 -2.03
C ARG A 35 1.01 -4.97 -2.12
N ALA A 36 0.70 -4.47 -3.31
CA ALA A 36 0.17 -3.13 -3.48
C ALA A 36 -1.37 -3.14 -3.36
N VAL A 37 -1.97 -2.10 -2.78
CA VAL A 37 -3.43 -1.95 -2.69
C VAL A 37 -3.86 -0.55 -3.08
N THR A 38 -4.65 -0.40 -4.14
CA THR A 38 -5.02 0.92 -4.66
C THR A 38 -6.40 0.94 -5.31
N LEU A 39 -6.95 2.15 -5.40
CA LEU A 39 -8.22 2.44 -6.06
C LEU A 39 -7.97 3.43 -7.20
N ALA A 40 -8.67 3.25 -8.32
CA ALA A 40 -8.57 4.11 -9.48
C ALA A 40 -9.93 4.33 -10.15
N THR A 41 -10.08 5.45 -10.86
CA THR A 41 -11.15 5.65 -11.84
C THR A 41 -10.97 4.73 -13.06
N LEU A 42 -12.01 4.56 -13.88
CA LEU A 42 -11.96 3.77 -15.13
C LEU A 42 -10.83 4.19 -16.07
N ASN A 43 -10.45 5.46 -16.06
CA ASN A 43 -9.37 6.00 -16.88
C ASN A 43 -8.05 6.23 -16.11
N GLY A 44 -7.91 5.67 -14.91
CA GLY A 44 -6.63 5.57 -14.20
C GLY A 44 -6.25 6.78 -13.33
N SER A 45 -7.22 7.57 -12.86
CA SER A 45 -6.96 8.60 -11.83
C SER A 45 -7.01 7.99 -10.43
N ALA A 46 -5.97 8.22 -9.65
CA ALA A 46 -5.85 7.85 -8.24
C ALA A 46 -6.61 8.80 -7.33
N THR A 47 -6.79 10.06 -7.75
CA THR A 47 -7.41 11.12 -6.94
C THR A 47 -8.54 11.80 -7.70
N ILE A 48 -9.49 12.34 -6.93
CA ILE A 48 -10.45 13.34 -7.37
C ILE A 48 -10.42 14.50 -6.37
N ASN A 49 -10.10 15.70 -6.85
CA ASN A 49 -9.89 16.90 -6.03
C ASN A 49 -8.87 16.68 -4.91
N GLY A 50 -7.78 15.96 -5.19
CA GLY A 50 -6.71 15.64 -4.24
C GLY A 50 -7.00 14.47 -3.29
N ILE A 51 -8.17 13.84 -3.35
CA ILE A 51 -8.59 12.76 -2.43
C ILE A 51 -8.51 11.40 -3.14
N SER A 52 -7.82 10.42 -2.54
CA SER A 52 -7.69 9.06 -3.09
C SER A 52 -8.87 8.14 -2.81
N GLY A 53 -9.52 8.30 -1.64
CA GLY A 53 -10.70 7.54 -1.21
C GLY A 53 -12.02 8.06 -1.77
N PHE A 54 -12.01 8.80 -2.88
CA PHE A 54 -13.17 9.50 -3.46
C PHE A 54 -14.38 8.59 -3.74
N SER A 55 -14.13 7.28 -3.93
CA SER A 55 -15.15 6.27 -4.17
C SER A 55 -14.91 5.01 -3.35
N SER A 56 -14.24 5.12 -2.19
CA SER A 56 -13.99 3.97 -1.32
C SER A 56 -15.30 3.41 -0.78
N THR A 57 -15.45 2.09 -0.88
CA THR A 57 -16.62 1.34 -0.42
C THR A 57 -16.33 0.62 0.90
N PRO A 58 -17.34 0.03 1.58
CA PRO A 58 -17.09 -0.86 2.71
C PRO A 58 -16.18 -2.04 2.35
N LEU A 59 -16.25 -2.56 1.11
CA LEU A 59 -15.40 -3.66 0.68
C LEU A 59 -13.92 -3.22 0.53
N ASP A 60 -13.66 -2.00 0.04
CA ASP A 60 -12.30 -1.44 0.02
C ASP A 60 -11.69 -1.40 1.42
N SER A 61 -12.45 -0.91 2.40
CA SER A 61 -12.02 -0.86 3.80
C SER A 61 -11.71 -2.25 4.36
N GLU A 62 -12.53 -3.26 4.03
CA GLU A 62 -12.30 -4.64 4.45
C GLU A 62 -11.07 -5.26 3.77
N ILE A 63 -10.81 -4.96 2.49
CA ILE A 63 -9.60 -5.43 1.78
C ILE A 63 -8.35 -4.77 2.38
N ILE A 64 -8.36 -3.46 2.60
CA ILE A 64 -7.25 -2.75 3.24
C ILE A 64 -7.00 -3.35 4.64
N THR A 65 -8.06 -3.58 5.42
CA THR A 65 -7.97 -4.21 6.75
C THR A 65 -7.38 -5.62 6.66
N ALA A 66 -7.83 -6.44 5.71
CA ALA A 66 -7.32 -7.80 5.51
C ALA A 66 -5.84 -7.81 5.09
N VAL A 67 -5.44 -6.91 4.18
CA VAL A 67 -4.04 -6.76 3.73
C VAL A 67 -3.16 -6.25 4.88
N ARG A 68 -3.63 -5.31 5.70
CA ARG A 68 -2.93 -4.85 6.92
C ARG A 68 -2.81 -5.95 7.97
N ALA A 69 -3.86 -6.75 8.18
CA ALA A 69 -3.83 -7.89 9.10
C ALA A 69 -2.83 -8.97 8.66
N TRP A 70 -2.60 -9.09 7.34
CA TRP A 70 -1.65 -10.00 6.72
C TRP A 70 -0.18 -9.53 6.83
N SER A 71 0.07 -8.21 6.72
CA SER A 71 1.42 -7.65 6.59
C SER A 71 2.20 -7.55 7.91
N ASP A 72 3.53 -7.56 7.83
CA ASP A 72 4.42 -7.18 8.94
C ASP A 72 4.68 -5.67 8.91
N LEU A 73 4.69 -5.07 7.71
CA LEU A 73 4.87 -3.64 7.49
C LEU A 73 3.91 -3.10 6.44
N VAL A 74 3.30 -1.95 6.72
CA VAL A 74 2.46 -1.16 5.81
C VAL A 74 3.28 0.01 5.31
N MET A 75 3.60 0.04 4.03
CA MET A 75 4.42 1.07 3.40
C MET A 75 3.55 2.16 2.77
N VAL A 76 3.85 3.42 3.08
CA VAL A 76 3.15 4.58 2.54
C VAL A 76 4.13 5.75 2.31
N THR A 77 3.84 6.68 1.40
CA THR A 77 4.64 7.90 1.24
C THR A 77 4.24 8.99 2.24
N SER A 78 5.18 9.85 2.61
CA SER A 78 4.87 11.03 3.44
C SER A 78 3.86 11.98 2.80
N ALA A 79 3.77 12.04 1.48
CA ALA A 79 2.78 12.84 0.77
C ALA A 79 1.35 12.30 0.99
N THR A 80 1.18 10.98 0.93
CA THR A 80 -0.10 10.33 1.23
C THR A 80 -0.48 10.49 2.71
N VAL A 81 0.48 10.35 3.62
CA VAL A 81 0.26 10.61 5.06
C VAL A 81 -0.29 12.02 5.30
N LYS A 82 0.27 13.03 4.60
CA LYS A 82 -0.20 14.43 4.67
C LYS A 82 -1.61 14.60 4.11
N ALA A 83 -1.92 13.94 2.99
CA ALA A 83 -3.20 14.12 2.30
C ALA A 83 -4.36 13.43 3.02
N GLU A 84 -4.11 12.31 3.68
CA GLU A 84 -5.16 11.40 4.16
C GLU A 84 -5.27 11.30 5.69
N SER A 85 -4.55 12.15 6.44
CA SER A 85 -4.57 12.15 7.92
C SER A 85 -4.29 10.76 8.51
N TYR A 86 -3.23 10.10 8.05
CA TYR A 86 -2.85 8.78 8.55
C TYR A 86 -2.59 8.81 10.06
N GLY A 87 -3.20 7.86 10.77
CA GLY A 87 -2.84 7.49 12.14
C GLY A 87 -2.16 6.13 12.18
N ALA A 88 -1.98 5.58 13.38
CA ALA A 88 -1.55 4.19 13.52
C ALA A 88 -2.50 3.23 12.78
N VAL A 89 -1.92 2.14 12.28
CA VAL A 89 -2.71 1.03 11.77
C VAL A 89 -3.58 0.49 12.91
N SER A 90 -4.89 0.41 12.67
CA SER A 90 -5.85 -0.15 13.61
C SER A 90 -6.37 -1.49 13.10
N LEU A 91 -6.41 -2.48 13.99
CA LEU A 91 -6.95 -3.82 13.74
C LEU A 91 -7.83 -4.23 14.92
N SER A 92 -8.87 -5.04 14.66
CA SER A 92 -9.72 -5.60 15.72
C SER A 92 -8.92 -6.46 16.70
N SER A 93 -9.37 -6.57 17.95
CA SER A 93 -8.71 -7.42 18.95
C SER A 93 -8.57 -8.88 18.51
N GLU A 94 -9.54 -9.37 17.74
CA GLU A 94 -9.50 -10.70 17.12
C GLU A 94 -8.35 -10.81 16.11
N ALA A 95 -8.25 -9.88 15.16
CA ALA A 95 -7.16 -9.86 14.18
C ALA A 95 -5.78 -9.73 14.86
N GLN A 96 -5.66 -8.93 15.92
CA GLN A 96 -4.43 -8.82 16.71
C GLN A 96 -4.07 -10.14 17.41
N LEU A 97 -5.06 -10.87 17.95
CA LEU A 97 -4.84 -12.17 18.56
C LEU A 97 -4.39 -13.20 17.53
N GLU A 98 -5.02 -13.24 16.37
CA GLU A 98 -4.62 -14.13 15.28
C GLU A 98 -3.22 -13.83 14.75
N ARG A 99 -2.81 -12.55 14.71
CA ARG A 99 -1.43 -12.16 14.40
C ARG A 99 -0.45 -12.72 15.43
N LYS A 100 -0.78 -12.63 16.71
CA LYS A 100 0.05 -13.21 17.79
C LYS A 100 0.15 -14.73 17.71
N THR A 101 -0.93 -15.45 17.40
CA THR A 101 -0.89 -16.93 17.25
C THR A 101 0.01 -17.35 16.08
N ARG A 102 0.13 -16.49 15.07
CA ARG A 102 1.04 -16.61 13.94
C ARG A 102 2.49 -16.21 14.27
N GLY A 103 2.76 -15.59 15.41
CA GLY A 103 4.08 -15.09 15.79
C GLY A 103 4.43 -13.72 15.20
N GLN A 104 3.43 -12.96 14.75
CA GLN A 104 3.57 -11.57 14.33
C GLN A 104 3.27 -10.62 15.51
N ASP A 105 3.74 -9.38 15.41
CA ASP A 105 3.30 -8.30 16.30
C ASP A 105 1.79 -8.05 16.18
N PRO A 106 1.12 -7.57 17.25
CA PRO A 106 -0.32 -7.31 17.24
C PRO A 106 -0.77 -6.38 16.11
N LEU A 107 0.07 -5.41 15.75
CA LEU A 107 -0.16 -4.47 14.66
C LEU A 107 1.02 -4.52 13.70
N PRO A 108 0.83 -4.29 12.39
CA PRO A 108 1.93 -4.10 11.47
C PRO A 108 2.61 -2.75 11.74
N THR A 109 3.92 -2.68 11.48
CA THR A 109 4.65 -1.41 11.51
C THR A 109 4.22 -0.54 10.33
N LEU A 110 3.88 0.73 10.57
CA LEU A 110 3.69 1.73 9.53
C LEU A 110 5.06 2.26 9.07
N GLY A 111 5.45 1.91 7.85
CA GLY A 111 6.67 2.34 7.18
C GLY A 111 6.43 3.56 6.30
N ILE A 112 6.85 4.75 6.73
CA ILE A 112 6.68 5.99 5.97
C ILE A 112 7.93 6.26 5.12
N VAL A 113 7.78 6.16 3.80
CA VAL A 113 8.82 6.51 2.83
C VAL A 113 8.84 8.02 2.63
N SER A 114 9.94 8.67 2.99
CA SER A 114 10.07 10.12 2.86
C SER A 114 11.48 10.55 2.46
N HIS A 115 11.58 11.30 1.35
CA HIS A 115 12.81 11.99 1.00
C HIS A 115 13.02 13.22 1.88
N SER A 116 12.08 14.18 1.87
CA SER A 116 12.27 15.48 2.52
C SER A 116 12.25 15.46 4.05
N LEU A 117 11.75 14.36 4.65
CA LEU A 117 11.44 14.24 6.09
C LEU A 117 10.51 15.34 6.58
N ASP A 118 9.79 15.97 5.66
CA ASP A 118 8.91 17.07 5.94
C ASP A 118 7.53 16.51 6.29
N PHE A 119 7.13 16.68 7.54
CA PHE A 119 5.85 16.21 8.08
C PHE A 119 5.13 17.40 8.74
N PRO A 120 3.78 17.42 8.75
CA PRO A 120 3.04 18.40 9.53
C PRO A 120 3.35 18.22 11.03
N ASP A 121 3.53 19.33 11.75
CA ASP A 121 3.87 19.30 13.18
C ASP A 121 2.76 18.64 14.05
N ASP A 122 1.52 18.69 13.58
CA ASP A 122 0.32 18.12 14.19
C ASP A 122 -0.03 16.72 13.65
N SER A 123 0.88 16.07 12.94
CA SER A 123 0.61 14.77 12.35
C SER A 123 0.46 13.70 13.43
N ILE A 124 -0.77 13.21 13.59
CA ILE A 124 -1.16 12.19 14.58
C ILE A 124 -0.34 10.89 14.47
N VAL A 125 0.27 10.64 13.31
CA VAL A 125 1.12 9.47 13.09
C VAL A 125 2.35 9.45 14.00
N PHE A 126 2.77 10.58 14.55
CA PHE A 126 3.90 10.70 15.48
C PHE A 126 3.49 10.81 16.96
N GLU A 127 2.20 10.68 17.27
CA GLU A 127 1.73 10.63 18.66
C GLU A 127 2.41 9.48 19.43
N PRO A 128 2.68 9.63 20.74
CA PRO A 128 3.35 8.60 21.52
C PRO A 128 2.71 7.21 21.45
N SER A 129 1.39 7.13 21.27
CA SER A 129 0.62 5.89 21.17
C SER A 129 0.93 5.05 19.91
N THR A 130 1.52 5.64 18.88
CA THR A 130 1.77 5.01 17.58
C THR A 130 3.24 4.59 17.37
N ARG A 131 4.14 5.07 18.24
CA ARG A 131 5.60 5.02 18.02
C ARG A 131 6.19 3.62 17.90
N ASP A 132 5.70 2.68 18.70
CA ASP A 132 6.20 1.29 18.71
C ASP A 132 5.99 0.59 17.36
N PHE A 133 5.04 1.07 16.56
CA PHE A 133 4.70 0.56 15.23
C PHE A 133 4.95 1.59 14.14
N LEU A 134 5.96 2.46 14.30
CA LEU A 134 6.32 3.47 13.32
C LEU A 134 7.78 3.35 12.87
N LEU A 135 7.99 3.38 11.57
CA LEU A 135 9.31 3.39 10.94
C LEU A 135 9.35 4.44 9.83
N VAL A 136 10.31 5.36 9.87
CA VAL A 136 10.58 6.26 8.74
C VAL A 136 11.67 5.65 7.86
N ILE A 137 11.40 5.53 6.56
CA ILE A 137 12.34 5.02 5.55
C ILE A 137 12.79 6.21 4.71
N THR A 138 14.08 6.51 4.74
CA THR A 138 14.65 7.67 4.05
C THR A 138 16.03 7.34 3.52
N GLU A 139 16.54 8.15 2.59
CA GLU A 139 17.94 8.06 2.19
C GLU A 139 18.85 8.64 3.27
N LYS A 140 20.14 8.29 3.23
CA LYS A 140 21.15 8.92 4.08
C LYS A 140 21.07 10.44 3.94
N VAL A 141 20.92 11.10 5.07
CA VAL A 141 20.84 12.56 5.12
C VAL A 141 22.23 13.15 4.98
N ASP A 142 22.44 13.95 3.94
CA ASP A 142 23.65 14.74 3.78
C ASP A 142 23.74 15.78 4.91
N LYS A 143 24.91 15.86 5.55
CA LYS A 143 25.19 16.84 6.61
C LYS A 143 25.16 18.28 6.09
N HIS A 144 25.35 18.48 4.79
CA HIS A 144 25.26 19.78 4.14
C HIS A 144 23.81 20.23 3.89
N ASP A 145 22.84 19.32 3.90
CA ASP A 145 21.41 19.66 3.90
C ASP A 145 20.93 19.94 5.34
N ALA A 146 21.17 21.18 5.79
CA ALA A 146 20.87 21.60 7.16
C ALA A 146 19.40 21.41 7.54
N GLN A 147 18.48 21.60 6.59
CA GLN A 147 17.03 21.47 6.83
C GLN A 147 16.64 20.01 7.05
N ARG A 148 17.10 19.11 6.16
CA ARG A 148 16.82 17.67 6.29
C ARG A 148 17.54 17.08 7.51
N ALA A 149 18.76 17.53 7.80
CA ALA A 149 19.50 17.14 9.02
C ALA A 149 18.83 17.63 10.31
N HIS A 150 18.14 18.77 10.29
CA HIS A 150 17.32 19.22 11.41
C HIS A 150 16.10 18.33 11.62
N ARG A 151 15.31 18.08 10.56
CA ARG A 151 14.12 17.20 10.61
C ARG A 151 14.46 15.77 11.04
N TYR A 152 15.58 15.23 10.54
CA TYR A 152 16.07 13.92 10.93
C TYR A 152 16.36 13.84 12.44
N ARG A 153 16.99 14.87 13.02
CA ARG A 153 17.23 14.94 14.47
C ARG A 153 15.93 15.05 15.25
N GLN A 154 14.96 15.84 14.80
CA GLN A 154 13.66 15.95 15.45
C GLN A 154 12.96 14.59 15.55
N LEU A 155 13.02 13.77 14.49
CA LEU A 155 12.47 12.41 14.50
C LEU A 155 13.20 11.50 15.50
N LEU A 156 14.54 11.55 15.54
CA LEU A 156 15.32 10.78 16.53
C LEU A 156 15.03 11.22 17.97
N ASP A 157 14.97 12.53 18.23
CA ASP A 157 14.67 13.09 19.55
C ASP A 157 13.25 12.73 20.01
N ALA A 158 12.32 12.55 19.06
CA ALA A 158 10.97 12.04 19.30
C ALA A 158 10.92 10.50 19.50
N GLY A 159 12.05 9.80 19.37
CA GLY A 159 12.13 8.35 19.52
C GLY A 159 11.60 7.56 18.32
N VAL A 160 11.48 8.18 17.14
CA VAL A 160 11.02 7.51 15.92
C VAL A 160 12.15 6.64 15.36
N SER A 161 11.83 5.39 15.03
CA SER A 161 12.76 4.50 14.35
C SER A 161 12.98 4.96 12.91
N ILE A 162 14.23 5.00 12.46
CA ILE A 162 14.58 5.42 11.10
C ILE A 162 15.45 4.37 10.42
N LEU A 163 15.04 3.94 9.22
CA LEU A 163 15.86 3.17 8.30
C LEU A 163 16.45 4.10 7.24
N SER A 164 17.76 4.30 7.29
CA SER A 164 18.50 5.01 6.24
C SER A 164 18.99 4.06 5.16
N VAL A 165 18.63 4.34 3.91
CA VAL A 165 19.09 3.58 2.73
C VAL A 165 19.95 4.45 1.81
N SER A 166 20.58 3.87 0.80
CA SER A 166 21.47 4.61 -0.08
C SER A 166 20.73 5.57 -1.01
N ASP A 167 19.67 5.08 -1.66
CA ASP A 167 18.96 5.78 -2.73
C ASP A 167 17.56 5.16 -2.86
N LEU A 168 16.50 5.96 -2.77
CA LEU A 168 15.10 5.53 -2.95
C LEU A 168 14.55 5.93 -4.32
N SER A 169 15.38 6.57 -5.15
CA SER A 169 15.05 6.98 -6.52
C SER A 169 15.35 5.89 -7.55
N THR A 170 16.28 4.98 -7.25
CA THR A 170 16.67 3.90 -8.17
C THR A 170 16.07 2.54 -7.81
N PRO A 171 15.81 1.67 -8.81
CA PRO A 171 15.38 0.30 -8.57
C PRO A 171 16.27 -0.49 -7.60
N SER A 172 17.60 -0.40 -7.77
CA SER A 172 18.56 -1.11 -6.92
C SER A 172 18.52 -0.66 -5.46
N GLY A 173 18.30 0.63 -5.23
CA GLY A 173 18.22 1.17 -3.88
C GLY A 173 16.92 0.80 -3.16
N LEU A 174 15.79 0.70 -3.89
CA LEU A 174 14.55 0.12 -3.35
C LEU A 174 14.68 -1.36 -3.02
N GLN A 175 15.34 -2.14 -3.89
CA GLN A 175 15.65 -3.55 -3.60
C GLN A 175 16.49 -3.69 -2.33
N SER A 176 17.50 -2.82 -2.15
CA SER A 176 18.31 -2.77 -0.92
C SER A 176 17.48 -2.38 0.31
N ALA A 177 16.54 -1.44 0.17
CA ALA A 177 15.63 -1.03 1.23
C ALA A 177 14.76 -2.22 1.70
N LEU A 178 14.09 -2.90 0.75
CA LEU A 178 13.27 -4.08 1.06
C LEU A 178 14.10 -5.22 1.65
N THR A 179 15.32 -5.43 1.16
CA THR A 179 16.25 -6.43 1.73
C THR A 179 16.58 -6.11 3.18
N SER A 180 16.78 -4.84 3.51
CA SER A 180 17.05 -4.41 4.88
C SER A 180 15.83 -4.59 5.78
N LEU A 181 14.63 -4.24 5.29
CA LEU A 181 13.38 -4.48 6.01
C LEU A 181 13.15 -5.98 6.30
N ARG A 182 13.36 -6.83 5.30
CA ARG A 182 13.23 -8.29 5.45
C ARG A 182 14.21 -8.87 6.45
N LYS A 183 15.46 -8.38 6.49
CA LYS A 183 16.46 -8.74 7.51
C LYS A 183 16.04 -8.33 8.93
N SER A 184 15.25 -7.27 9.05
CA SER A 184 14.66 -6.82 10.32
C SER A 184 13.35 -7.54 10.68
N GLY A 185 12.94 -8.56 9.92
CA GLY A 185 11.77 -9.38 10.19
C GLY A 185 10.50 -8.98 9.41
N PHE A 186 10.54 -7.94 8.58
CA PHE A 186 9.40 -7.53 7.75
C PHE A 186 9.36 -8.33 6.45
N ALA A 187 8.88 -9.57 6.50
CA ALA A 187 8.81 -10.46 5.34
C ALA A 187 7.65 -10.08 4.41
N ARG A 188 6.48 -9.81 5.01
CA ARG A 188 5.25 -9.44 4.29
C ARG A 188 5.04 -7.94 4.33
N ILE A 189 5.05 -7.31 3.17
CA ILE A 189 4.95 -5.86 3.08
C ILE A 189 3.71 -5.50 2.26
N SER A 190 2.84 -4.67 2.80
CA SER A 190 1.81 -4.00 1.98
C SER A 190 2.31 -2.63 1.56
N CYS A 191 1.90 -2.14 0.39
CA CYS A 191 2.14 -0.79 -0.07
C CYS A 191 0.79 -0.14 -0.36
N GLU A 192 0.48 0.93 0.36
CA GLU A 192 -0.77 1.72 0.24
C GLU A 192 -0.53 3.03 -0.56
N GLY A 193 0.67 3.17 -1.12
CA GLY A 193 1.01 4.19 -2.11
C GLY A 193 1.88 5.30 -1.50
N GLY A 194 1.87 6.53 -2.01
CA GLY A 194 1.10 7.00 -3.16
C GLY A 194 1.62 6.55 -4.54
N PRO A 195 1.02 7.06 -5.63
CA PRO A 195 1.29 6.64 -7.01
C PRO A 195 2.75 6.64 -7.46
N SER A 196 3.56 7.59 -6.97
CA SER A 196 4.99 7.63 -7.29
C SER A 196 5.78 6.47 -6.69
N LEU A 197 5.36 5.94 -5.54
CA LEU A 197 5.97 4.75 -4.94
C LEU A 197 5.55 3.49 -5.71
N TYR A 198 4.29 3.39 -6.13
CA TYR A 198 3.86 2.29 -7.00
C TYR A 198 4.64 2.24 -8.31
N ARG A 199 4.83 3.40 -8.97
CA ARG A 199 5.67 3.49 -10.17
C ARG A 199 7.04 2.87 -9.96
N LYS A 200 7.72 3.31 -8.91
CA LYS A 200 9.08 2.90 -8.59
C LYS A 200 9.16 1.41 -8.23
N LEU A 201 8.15 0.88 -7.53
CA LEU A 201 8.06 -0.55 -7.22
C LEU A 201 7.81 -1.40 -8.47
N LEU A 202 7.02 -0.91 -9.43
CA LEU A 202 6.85 -1.55 -10.74
C LEU A 202 8.14 -1.54 -11.55
N GLU A 203 8.79 -0.37 -11.68
CA GLU A 203 10.09 -0.22 -12.36
C GLU A 203 11.17 -1.14 -11.78
N ALA A 204 11.12 -1.40 -10.48
CA ALA A 204 12.00 -2.34 -9.79
C ALA A 204 11.53 -3.80 -9.83
N GLN A 205 10.36 -4.08 -10.41
CA GLN A 205 9.69 -5.39 -10.45
C GLN A 205 9.52 -6.03 -9.06
N LEU A 206 9.14 -5.20 -8.08
CA LEU A 206 9.06 -5.57 -6.67
C LEU A 206 7.65 -5.84 -6.16
N ILE A 207 6.61 -5.64 -6.98
CA ILE A 207 5.23 -5.95 -6.61
C ILE A 207 4.97 -7.41 -6.96
N ASP A 208 4.57 -8.23 -5.99
CA ASP A 208 4.18 -9.63 -6.21
C ASP A 208 2.69 -9.74 -6.50
N ILE A 209 1.86 -9.01 -5.73
CA ILE A 209 0.41 -8.94 -5.88
C ILE A 209 -0.05 -7.48 -5.92
N LEU A 210 -0.98 -7.17 -6.81
CA LEU A 210 -1.69 -5.91 -6.86
C LEU A 210 -3.18 -6.15 -6.58
N HIS A 211 -3.67 -5.57 -5.49
CA HIS A 211 -5.09 -5.41 -5.21
C HIS A 211 -5.55 -4.08 -5.81
N LEU A 212 -6.35 -4.14 -6.87
CA LEU A 212 -6.83 -2.96 -7.59
C LEU A 212 -8.35 -2.89 -7.54
N THR A 213 -8.88 -1.78 -7.00
CA THR A 213 -10.28 -1.40 -7.16
C THR A 213 -10.42 -0.43 -8.32
N ILE A 214 -11.33 -0.73 -9.25
CA ILE A 214 -11.72 0.15 -10.35
C ILE A 214 -13.12 0.67 -10.03
N ALA A 215 -13.20 1.95 -9.67
CA ALA A 215 -14.46 2.65 -9.44
C ALA A 215 -15.15 2.94 -10.78
N PRO A 216 -16.49 2.84 -10.87
CA PRO A 216 -17.26 3.00 -12.11
C PRO A 216 -17.45 4.47 -12.50
N VAL A 217 -16.38 5.26 -12.45
CA VAL A 217 -16.37 6.70 -12.75
C VAL A 217 -15.21 7.06 -13.66
N ILE A 218 -15.34 8.16 -14.41
CA ILE A 218 -14.28 8.73 -15.26
C ILE A 218 -13.94 10.11 -14.69
N ALA A 219 -12.65 10.39 -14.51
CA ALA A 219 -12.15 11.71 -14.10
C ALA A 219 -11.53 12.43 -15.31
N LEU A 220 -11.92 13.68 -15.56
CA LEU A 220 -11.35 14.49 -16.64
C LEU A 220 -10.89 15.85 -16.08
N PRO A 221 -9.58 16.17 -16.16
CA PRO A 221 -8.48 15.30 -16.61
C PRO A 221 -8.21 14.14 -15.64
N VAL A 222 -7.34 13.20 -16.03
CA VAL A 222 -6.68 12.32 -15.05
C VAL A 222 -5.81 13.21 -14.17
N GLU A 223 -6.24 13.45 -12.93
CA GLU A 223 -5.57 14.37 -12.01
C GLU A 223 -4.23 13.78 -11.55
N THR A 224 -4.26 12.55 -11.04
CA THR A 224 -3.07 11.82 -10.59
C THR A 224 -3.09 10.43 -11.21
N PRO A 225 -2.19 10.09 -12.16
CA PRO A 225 -2.11 8.73 -12.68
C PRO A 225 -1.85 7.71 -11.56
N SER A 226 -2.64 6.62 -11.48
CA SER A 226 -2.60 5.64 -10.38
C SER A 226 -1.24 5.00 -10.12
N PHE A 227 -0.43 4.83 -11.17
CA PHE A 227 0.92 4.28 -11.09
C PHE A 227 2.00 5.34 -11.34
N GLY A 228 1.69 6.60 -11.02
CA GLY A 228 2.59 7.74 -11.16
C GLY A 228 2.77 8.19 -12.61
N ALA A 229 3.16 9.45 -12.79
CA ALA A 229 3.61 9.93 -14.08
C ALA A 229 5.06 9.47 -14.35
N ASN A 230 5.32 8.96 -15.55
CA ASN A 230 6.67 8.75 -16.05
C ASN A 230 6.98 9.90 -17.03
N PRO A 231 8.04 10.70 -16.80
CA PRO A 231 8.44 11.76 -17.73
C PRO A 231 9.07 11.21 -19.02
N VAL A 232 9.39 9.92 -19.08
CA VAL A 232 9.97 9.26 -20.26
C VAL A 232 8.88 8.92 -21.28
N THR A 233 9.21 9.00 -22.57
CA THR A 233 8.27 8.77 -23.69
C THR A 233 8.08 7.31 -24.06
N ASP A 234 9.03 6.45 -23.67
CA ASP A 234 8.95 5.01 -23.92
C ASP A 234 8.03 4.35 -22.89
N THR A 235 7.15 3.47 -23.39
CA THR A 235 6.16 2.76 -22.57
C THR A 235 6.67 1.37 -22.22
N ASP A 236 6.93 1.14 -20.94
CA ASP A 236 7.15 -0.21 -20.41
C ASP A 236 5.82 -0.91 -20.13
N LEU A 237 5.77 -2.22 -20.40
CA LEU A 237 4.60 -3.06 -20.11
C LEU A 237 4.92 -4.00 -18.94
N TYR A 238 4.08 -3.97 -17.91
CA TYR A 238 4.13 -4.87 -16.76
C TYR A 238 2.93 -5.80 -16.82
N HIS A 239 3.17 -7.11 -16.98
CA HIS A 239 2.12 -8.10 -17.18
C HIS A 239 1.69 -8.75 -15.86
N PHE A 240 0.38 -8.84 -15.66
CA PHE A 240 -0.22 -9.50 -14.50
C PHE A 240 -1.20 -10.58 -14.95
N ALA A 241 -1.24 -11.68 -14.20
CA ALA A 241 -2.32 -12.64 -14.24
C ALA A 241 -3.44 -12.21 -13.29
N VAL A 242 -4.69 -12.24 -13.75
CA VAL A 242 -5.86 -12.07 -12.88
C VAL A 242 -6.06 -13.36 -12.09
N GLU A 243 -5.85 -13.31 -10.78
CA GLU A 243 -6.07 -14.47 -9.90
C GLU A 243 -7.45 -14.45 -9.23
N GLU A 244 -8.07 -13.28 -9.05
CA GLU A 244 -9.45 -13.15 -8.54
C GLU A 244 -10.10 -11.85 -9.05
N THR A 245 -11.41 -11.90 -9.28
CA THR A 245 -12.22 -10.74 -9.68
C THR A 245 -13.56 -10.76 -8.96
N LEU A 246 -13.98 -9.61 -8.42
CA LEU A 246 -15.29 -9.44 -7.83
C LEU A 246 -15.93 -8.14 -8.33
N THR A 247 -17.18 -8.20 -8.75
CA THR A 247 -17.98 -7.01 -9.06
C THR A 247 -18.91 -6.72 -7.90
N ALA A 248 -18.77 -5.54 -7.29
CA ALA A 248 -19.65 -5.09 -6.22
C ALA A 248 -20.98 -4.57 -6.77
N THR A 249 -21.96 -4.44 -5.88
CA THR A 249 -23.33 -4.00 -6.24
C THR A 249 -23.40 -2.55 -6.71
N ASP A 250 -22.42 -1.72 -6.34
CA ASP A 250 -22.27 -0.34 -6.79
C ASP A 250 -21.62 -0.22 -8.17
N GLY A 251 -21.19 -1.34 -8.77
CA GLY A 251 -20.50 -1.40 -10.06
C GLY A 251 -18.98 -1.33 -9.98
N SER A 252 -18.40 -1.18 -8.78
CA SER A 252 -16.95 -1.24 -8.59
C SER A 252 -16.41 -2.64 -8.89
N VAL A 253 -15.24 -2.72 -9.52
CA VAL A 253 -14.56 -3.99 -9.85
C VAL A 253 -13.31 -4.13 -9.01
N PHE A 254 -13.21 -5.21 -8.26
CA PHE A 254 -12.08 -5.56 -7.43
C PHE A 254 -11.26 -6.66 -8.11
N LEU A 255 -9.95 -6.45 -8.21
CA LEU A 255 -9.02 -7.35 -8.87
C LEU A 255 -7.90 -7.75 -7.91
N ARG A 256 -7.59 -9.05 -7.83
CA ARG A 256 -6.31 -9.53 -7.32
C ARG A 256 -5.46 -9.99 -8.50
N LEU A 257 -4.39 -9.24 -8.74
CA LEU A 257 -3.49 -9.43 -9.86
C LEU A 257 -2.15 -9.94 -9.35
N LYS A 258 -1.60 -10.98 -9.96
CA LYS A 258 -0.27 -11.50 -9.63
C LYS A 258 0.69 -11.19 -10.75
N THR A 259 1.88 -10.71 -10.40
CA THR A 259 2.92 -10.43 -11.38
C THR A 259 3.35 -11.73 -12.08
N ASN A 260 3.38 -11.69 -13.40
CA ASN A 260 4.00 -12.77 -14.16
C ASN A 260 5.52 -12.61 -13.97
N THR A 261 6.13 -13.47 -13.17
CA THR A 261 7.57 -13.65 -13.29
C THR A 261 7.79 -14.20 -14.70
N HIS A 262 8.38 -13.39 -15.58
CA HIS A 262 8.98 -13.94 -16.78
C HIS A 262 10.01 -14.96 -16.28
N SER A 263 9.65 -16.24 -16.35
CA SER A 263 10.65 -17.29 -16.29
C SER A 263 11.57 -16.97 -17.46
N GLU A 264 12.82 -16.64 -17.14
CA GLU A 264 13.88 -16.50 -18.12
C GLU A 264 13.77 -17.68 -19.09
N SER A 265 13.59 -17.35 -20.36
CA SER A 265 13.67 -18.31 -21.48
C SER A 265 15.12 -18.49 -21.86
#